data_AF-A0A356AZZ2-F1
#
_entry.id   AF-A0A356AZZ2-F1
#
_cell.length_a   1.000
_cell.length_b   1.000
_cell.length_c   1.000
_cell.angle_alpha   90.00
_cell.angle_beta   90.00
_cell.angle_gamma   90.00
#
_symmetry.space_group_name_H-M   'P 1'
#
loop_
_entity.id
_entity.type
_entity.pdbx_description
1 polymer ?
#
loop_
_entity_poly.entity_id
_entity_poly.type
_entity_poly.pdbx_seq_one_letter_code
_entity_poly.pdbx_strand_id
1 'polypeptide(L)'
;PQGGDIVIYKNIIPKEYKPENSAWCDHIGIVLSCDNESLLVAEGNVNNQNRSGIVSRKRDETIGCYLRIPTDYSYNDRNIDFKTGKTRVVKYE
;
A
#
# COMPACT_ATOMS: atom_id res chain seq x y z
N PRO A 1 12.96 0.77 -7.06
CA PRO A 1 11.53 0.45 -7.29
C PRO A 1 11.21 0.61 -8.77
N GLN A 2 10.13 0.00 -9.24
CA GLN A 2 9.64 0.08 -10.62
C GLN A 2 8.11 0.24 -10.64
N GLY A 3 7.56 0.56 -11.82
CA GLY A 3 6.10 0.62 -12.00
C GLY A 3 5.42 -0.69 -11.57
N GLY A 4 4.35 -0.57 -10.78
CA GLY A 4 3.60 -1.69 -10.21
C GLY A 4 4.10 -2.16 -8.83
N ASP A 5 5.28 -1.72 -8.38
CA ASP A 5 5.69 -1.95 -6.99
C ASP A 5 4.74 -1.24 -6.02
N ILE A 6 4.47 -1.87 -4.90
CA ILE A 6 3.73 -1.27 -3.80
C ILE A 6 4.76 -0.61 -2.88
N VAL A 7 4.59 0.68 -2.58
CA VAL A 7 5.42 1.40 -1.63
C VAL A 7 4.70 1.50 -0.28
N ILE A 8 5.39 1.11 0.79
CA ILE A 8 4.92 1.28 2.17
C ILE A 8 5.68 2.45 2.77
N TYR A 9 4.95 3.46 3.24
CA TYR A 9 5.52 4.62 3.89
C TYR A 9 5.49 4.46 5.41
N LYS A 10 6.49 5.10 6.04
CA LYS A 10 6.53 5.32 7.47
C LYS A 10 6.25 6.76 7.80
N ASN A 11 5.35 6.95 8.75
CA ASN A 11 5.07 8.23 9.36
C ASN A 11 4.69 9.40 8.43
N ILE A 12 3.97 9.15 7.34
CA ILE A 12 3.44 10.22 6.46
C ILE A 12 2.29 10.98 7.12
N ILE A 13 1.47 10.31 7.92
CA ILE A 13 0.38 10.93 8.67
C ILE A 13 0.99 11.67 9.87
N PRO A 14 0.72 12.98 10.06
CA PRO A 14 1.22 13.73 11.21
C PRO A 14 0.80 13.09 12.54
N LYS A 15 1.66 13.22 13.56
CA LYS A 15 1.49 12.54 14.85
C LYS A 15 0.19 12.93 15.55
N GLU A 16 -0.26 14.17 15.39
CA GLU A 16 -1.53 14.70 15.92
C GLU A 16 -2.77 14.02 15.33
N TYR A 17 -2.65 13.40 14.15
CA TYR A 17 -3.74 12.66 13.50
C TYR A 17 -3.62 11.14 13.70
N LYS A 18 -2.69 10.69 14.56
CA LYS A 18 -2.47 9.28 14.86
C LYS A 18 -3.02 8.87 16.22
N PRO A 19 -3.66 7.70 16.33
CA PRO A 19 -3.85 7.03 17.61
C PRO A 19 -2.53 6.82 18.35
N GLU A 20 -2.60 6.81 19.68
CA GLU A 20 -1.47 6.42 20.52
C GLU A 20 -1.04 4.98 20.20
N ASN A 21 0.27 4.71 20.14
CA ASN A 21 0.84 3.41 19.73
C ASN A 21 0.52 2.95 18.30
N SER A 22 0.26 3.87 17.37
CA SER A 22 0.09 3.54 15.95
C SER A 22 1.29 2.79 15.37
N ALA A 23 1.02 1.89 14.41
CA ALA A 23 2.06 1.21 13.65
C ALA A 23 2.99 2.24 12.96
N TRP A 24 4.26 1.86 12.81
CA TRP A 24 5.28 2.72 12.18
C TRP A 24 4.96 3.00 10.69
N CYS A 25 4.29 2.06 10.03
CA CYS A 25 3.79 2.18 8.67
C CYS A 25 2.33 2.65 8.67
N ASP A 26 2.04 3.74 7.97
CA ASP A 26 0.76 4.44 8.06
C ASP A 26 0.16 4.83 6.71
N HIS A 27 0.89 4.63 5.61
CA HIS A 27 0.43 4.96 4.28
C HIS A 27 1.00 4.02 3.21
N ILE A 28 0.28 3.88 2.11
CA ILE A 28 0.61 2.96 1.02
C ILE A 28 0.28 3.58 -0.34
N GLY A 29 1.07 3.26 -1.35
CA GLY A 29 0.83 3.65 -2.73
C GLY A 29 1.29 2.60 -3.73
N ILE A 30 0.91 2.78 -5.00
CA ILE A 30 1.41 2.00 -6.13
C ILE A 30 2.32 2.90 -6.97
N VAL A 31 3.56 2.47 -7.19
CA VAL A 31 4.53 3.18 -8.03
C VAL A 31 4.06 3.15 -9.47
N LEU A 32 3.93 4.32 -10.08
CA LEU A 32 3.64 4.50 -11.51
C LEU A 32 4.95 4.73 -12.29
N SER A 33 5.82 5.58 -11.75
CA SER A 33 7.16 5.81 -12.26
C SER A 33 8.09 6.25 -11.13
N CYS A 34 9.39 6.19 -11.38
CA CYS A 34 10.43 6.53 -10.41
C CYS A 34 11.57 7.21 -11.15
N ASP A 35 12.03 8.34 -10.63
CA ASP A 35 13.30 8.96 -10.99
C ASP A 35 14.29 8.88 -9.81
N ASN A 36 15.41 9.60 -9.88
CA ASN A 36 16.44 9.56 -8.84
C ASN A 36 15.97 10.17 -7.51
N GLU A 37 15.10 11.16 -7.55
CA GLU A 37 14.70 11.98 -6.40
C GLU A 37 13.27 11.67 -5.94
N SER A 38 12.40 11.24 -6.85
CA SER A 38 10.96 11.17 -6.62
C SER A 38 10.31 9.90 -7.18
N LEU A 39 9.16 9.56 -6.60
CA LEU A 39 8.22 8.57 -7.10
C LEU A 39 6.96 9.28 -7.54
N LEU A 40 6.46 8.93 -8.71
CA LEU A 40 5.07 9.19 -9.05
C LEU A 40 4.25 7.98 -8.60
N VAL A 41 3.28 8.19 -7.72
CA VAL A 41 2.51 7.10 -7.09
C VAL A 41 1.02 7.36 -7.18
N ALA A 42 0.25 6.30 -7.39
CA ALA A 42 -1.19 6.29 -7.18
C ALA A 42 -1.47 5.95 -5.71
N GLU A 43 -2.16 6.84 -5.01
CA GLU A 43 -2.49 6.71 -3.60
C GLU A 43 -3.99 6.92 -3.37
N GLY A 44 -4.52 6.24 -2.35
CA GLY A 44 -5.81 6.58 -1.74
C GLY A 44 -5.64 7.55 -0.58
N ASN A 45 -6.74 8.11 -0.09
CA ASN A 45 -6.76 9.05 1.05
C ASN A 45 -5.72 10.18 0.96
N VAL A 46 -5.50 10.72 -0.24
CA VAL A 46 -4.51 11.79 -0.44
C VAL A 46 -4.88 13.00 0.41
N ASN A 47 -3.90 13.49 1.20
CA ASN A 47 -4.06 14.60 2.15
C ASN A 47 -5.20 14.41 3.17
N ASN A 48 -5.52 13.16 3.52
CA ASN A 48 -6.58 12.82 4.46
C ASN A 48 -8.00 13.28 4.02
N GLN A 49 -8.25 13.34 2.72
CA GLN A 49 -9.54 13.80 2.16
C GLN A 49 -10.40 12.67 1.59
N ASN A 50 -10.09 11.40 1.91
CA ASN A 50 -10.78 10.23 1.37
C ASN A 50 -10.93 10.28 -0.17
N ARG A 51 -9.87 10.71 -0.85
CA ARG A 51 -9.82 10.82 -2.31
C ARG A 51 -8.63 10.05 -2.86
N SER A 52 -8.81 9.46 -4.03
CA SER A 52 -7.70 8.86 -4.78
C SER A 52 -7.01 9.92 -5.61
N GLY A 53 -5.71 9.76 -5.85
CA GLY A 53 -4.96 10.69 -6.68
C GLY A 53 -3.58 10.18 -7.06
N ILE A 54 -3.00 10.84 -8.04
CA ILE A 54 -1.59 10.68 -8.41
C ILE A 54 -0.82 11.77 -7.68
N VAL A 55 0.21 11.37 -6.94
CA VAL A 55 1.06 12.29 -6.17
C VAL A 55 2.53 12.00 -6.42
N SER A 56 3.34 13.07 -6.34
CA SER A 56 4.79 12.94 -6.32
C SER A 56 5.26 12.86 -4.86
N ARG A 57 6.09 11.88 -4.56
CA ARG A 57 6.66 11.64 -3.23
C ARG A 57 8.18 11.65 -3.35
N LYS A 58 8.86 12.32 -2.43
CA LYS A 58 10.32 12.29 -2.37
C LYS A 58 10.80 10.89 -1.97
N ARG A 59 11.92 10.46 -2.53
CA ARG A 59 12.61 9.24 -2.15
C ARG A 59 13.53 9.50 -0.95
N ASP A 60 12.92 9.65 0.20
CA ASP A 60 13.62 9.99 1.44
C ASP A 60 13.40 8.94 2.54
N GLU A 61 13.68 9.35 3.78
CA GLU A 61 13.55 8.50 4.95
C GLU A 61 12.11 8.07 5.25
N THR A 62 11.08 8.68 4.65
CA THR A 62 9.68 8.27 4.84
C THR A 62 9.36 6.95 4.14
N ILE A 63 10.23 6.44 3.28
CA ILE A 63 10.02 5.14 2.63
C ILE A 63 10.39 4.03 3.60
N GLY A 64 9.42 3.18 3.93
CA GLY A 64 9.62 2.01 4.76
C GLY A 64 10.18 0.84 3.96
N CYS A 65 9.46 0.43 2.92
CA CYS A 65 9.90 -0.63 2.01
C CYS A 65 9.13 -0.59 0.69
N TYR A 66 9.55 -1.44 -0.24
CA TYR A 66 8.80 -1.77 -1.45
C TYR A 66 8.43 -3.24 -1.44
N LEU A 67 7.20 -3.54 -1.84
CA LEU A 67 6.71 -4.89 -2.04
C LEU A 67 6.49 -5.11 -3.54
N ARG A 68 7.09 -6.17 -4.06
CA ARG A 68 6.90 -6.60 -5.44
C ARG A 68 6.14 -7.90 -5.47
N ILE A 69 5.03 -7.91 -6.19
CA ILE A 69 4.34 -9.14 -6.55
C ILE A 69 4.96 -9.62 -7.87
N PRO A 70 5.53 -10.85 -7.92
CA PRO A 70 6.05 -11.41 -9.17
C PRO A 70 4.99 -11.41 -10.28
N THR A 71 5.41 -11.17 -11.52
CA THR A 71 4.48 -11.08 -12.67
C THR A 71 3.74 -12.40 -12.92
N ASP A 72 4.36 -13.52 -12.57
CA ASP A 72 3.82 -14.87 -12.66
C ASP A 72 3.11 -15.33 -11.39
N TYR A 73 2.94 -14.45 -10.39
CA TYR A 73 2.24 -14.79 -9.17
C TYR A 73 0.77 -15.10 -9.46
N SER A 74 0.35 -16.32 -9.17
CA SER A 74 -1.04 -16.74 -9.18
C SER A 74 -1.53 -17.07 -7.77
N TYR A 75 -2.68 -16.52 -7.39
CA TYR A 75 -3.37 -16.90 -6.15
C TYR A 75 -4.59 -17.77 -6.48
N ASN A 76 -4.47 -19.08 -6.24
CA ASN A 76 -5.51 -20.07 -6.58
C ASN A 76 -6.52 -20.29 -5.45
N ASP A 77 -6.23 -19.80 -4.26
CA ASP A 77 -7.01 -20.03 -3.04
C ASP A 77 -7.97 -18.89 -2.73
N ARG A 78 -8.73 -18.44 -3.73
CA ARG A 78 -9.72 -17.35 -3.60
C ARG A 78 -10.80 -17.63 -2.55
N ASN A 79 -10.99 -18.89 -2.22
CA ASN A 79 -11.95 -19.33 -1.22
C ASN A 79 -11.32 -19.46 0.17
N ILE A 80 -10.01 -19.30 0.38
CA ILE A 80 -9.45 -19.36 1.72
C ILE A 80 -9.67 -18.03 2.45
N ASP A 81 -10.27 -18.12 3.63
CA ASP A 81 -10.36 -16.98 4.53
C ASP A 81 -8.98 -16.71 5.15
N PHE A 82 -8.38 -15.56 4.84
CA PHE A 82 -7.03 -15.22 5.29
C PHE A 82 -6.86 -15.10 6.82
N LYS A 83 -7.95 -14.93 7.58
CA LYS A 83 -7.88 -14.84 9.05
C LYS A 83 -7.86 -16.21 9.70
N THR A 84 -8.56 -17.18 9.10
CA THR A 84 -8.79 -18.50 9.70
C THR A 84 -8.09 -19.64 8.97
N GLY A 85 -7.61 -19.40 7.74
CA GLY A 85 -7.02 -20.41 6.86
C GLY A 85 -8.02 -21.44 6.32
N LYS A 86 -9.33 -21.27 6.58
CA LYS A 86 -10.38 -22.21 6.17
C LYS A 86 -10.98 -21.83 4.83
N THR A 87 -11.37 -22.83 4.04
CA THR A 87 -12.15 -22.64 2.82
C THR A 87 -13.55 -22.09 3.17
N ARG A 88 -13.87 -20.92 2.63
CA ARG A 88 -15.21 -20.31 2.60
C ARG A 88 -16.12 -21.19 1.75
N VAL A 89 -17.19 -21.68 2.37
CA VAL A 89 -18.30 -22.31 1.67
C VAL A 89 -19.22 -21.18 1.22
N VAL A 90 -19.15 -20.79 -0.06
CA VAL A 90 -20.09 -19.83 -0.64
C VAL A 90 -21.35 -20.62 -1.04
N LYS A 91 -22.44 -20.45 -0.31
CA LYS A 91 -23.76 -20.93 -0.75
C LYS A 91 -24.36 -19.84 -1.64
N TYR A 92 -24.63 -20.18 -2.88
CA TYR A 92 -25.46 -19.35 -3.76
C TYR A 92 -26.92 -19.78 -3.52
N GLU A 93 -27.76 -18.83 -3.12
CA GLU A 93 -29.24 -18.97 -3.09
C GLU A 93 -29.83 -18.66 -4.46
#